data_AF-A0A7C3FHU3-F1
#
_entry.id   AF-A0A7C3FHU3-F1
#
_cell.length_a   1.000
_cell.length_b   1.000
_cell.length_c   1.000
_cell.angle_alpha   90.00
_cell.angle_beta   90.00
_cell.angle_gamma   90.00
#
_symmetry.space_group_name_H-M   'P 1'
#
loop_
_entity.id
_entity.type
_entity.pdbx_description
1 polymer ?
#
loop_
_entity_poly.entity_id
_entity_poly.type
_entity_poly.pdbx_seq_one_letter_code
_entity_poly.pdbx_strand_id
1 'polypeptide(L)'
;MRKHFILLTTLLLALLIATTAFAQGGDKRVALVIQFPDRTYTEIVSVPADATTADVLKAAQIPVGIADLSWGQALCNIDGVGNPVDDCFADPNHFWAYFHLNAAGNAWDVSQVGIGGYTPADRAVEGFAWSGFDANYNPTTYPPVKTFDEIESELNPPPAEIPEPTTILLLGGGLAGLAGYVRRRRKMAA
;
A
#
# COMPACT_ATOMS: atom_id res chain seq x y z
N MET A 1 -26.69 53.92 28.63
CA MET A 1 -27.28 52.62 28.27
C MET A 1 -27.08 52.25 26.79
N ARG A 2 -27.44 53.11 25.83
CA ARG A 2 -27.35 52.84 24.38
C ARG A 2 -25.92 52.60 23.85
N LYS A 3 -24.89 53.28 24.37
CA LYS A 3 -23.47 53.12 23.95
C LYS A 3 -22.81 51.84 24.49
N HIS A 4 -23.19 51.38 25.69
CA HIS A 4 -22.68 50.13 26.26
C HIS A 4 -23.31 48.90 25.60
N PHE A 5 -24.57 48.99 25.19
CA PHE A 5 -25.23 47.93 24.43
C PHE A 5 -24.58 47.70 23.05
N ILE A 6 -24.14 48.78 22.39
CA ILE A 6 -23.43 48.71 21.09
C ILE A 6 -22.01 48.12 21.24
N LEU A 7 -21.29 48.47 22.31
CA LEU A 7 -19.96 47.91 22.61
C LEU A 7 -19.99 46.42 23.00
N LEU A 8 -21.03 45.98 23.71
CA LEU A 8 -21.22 44.56 24.03
C LEU A 8 -21.64 43.73 22.82
N THR A 9 -22.44 44.29 21.90
CA THR A 9 -22.84 43.58 20.67
C THR A 9 -21.70 43.48 19.66
N THR A 10 -20.82 44.49 19.54
CA THR A 10 -19.64 44.39 18.68
C THR A 10 -18.59 43.40 19.22
N LEU A 11 -18.43 43.32 20.55
CA LEU A 11 -17.51 42.35 21.16
C LEU A 11 -18.00 40.90 21.03
N LEU A 12 -19.32 40.68 21.14
CA LEU A 12 -19.92 39.35 20.94
C LEU A 12 -19.82 38.89 19.47
N LEU A 13 -19.95 39.82 18.52
CA LEU A 13 -19.87 39.52 17.09
C LEU A 13 -18.43 39.22 16.63
N ALA A 14 -17.42 39.83 17.26
CA ALA A 14 -16.00 39.55 17.00
C ALA A 14 -15.56 38.18 17.54
N LEU A 15 -16.19 37.66 18.59
CA LEU A 15 -15.86 36.35 19.16
C LEU A 15 -16.43 35.16 18.36
N LEU A 16 -17.39 35.39 17.46
CA LEU A 16 -18.01 34.37 16.60
C LEU A 16 -17.19 34.05 15.33
N ILE A 17 -16.12 34.80 15.04
CA ILE A 17 -15.33 34.66 13.80
C ILE A 17 -14.04 33.84 14.02
N ALA A 18 -13.78 33.36 15.24
CA ALA A 18 -12.46 32.83 15.64
C ALA A 18 -12.40 31.31 15.89
N THR A 19 -13.31 30.50 15.33
CA THR A 19 -13.21 29.03 15.44
C THR A 19 -13.66 28.29 14.18
N THR A 20 -12.93 28.44 13.10
CA THR A 20 -12.82 27.39 12.08
C THR A 20 -11.36 27.25 11.67
N ALA A 21 -10.54 26.77 12.61
CA ALA A 21 -9.33 26.06 12.21
C ALA A 21 -9.83 24.79 11.50
N PHE A 22 -9.86 24.83 10.17
CA PHE A 22 -10.08 23.64 9.36
C PHE A 22 -9.05 22.60 9.81
N ALA A 23 -9.52 21.49 10.39
CA ALA A 23 -8.77 20.25 10.25
C ALA A 23 -8.49 20.14 8.75
N GLN A 24 -7.22 20.10 8.36
CA GLN A 24 -6.86 19.93 6.96
C GLN A 24 -7.22 18.49 6.57
N GLY A 25 -8.51 18.28 6.31
CA GLY A 25 -9.07 17.08 5.71
C GLY A 25 -8.60 17.03 4.27
N GLY A 26 -7.42 16.45 4.09
CA GLY A 26 -6.98 15.91 2.81
C GLY A 26 -6.94 14.40 2.90
N ASP A 27 -6.81 13.75 1.76
CA ASP A 27 -6.48 12.33 1.68
C ASP A 27 -4.98 12.18 1.47
N LYS A 28 -4.43 11.05 1.89
CA LYS A 28 -3.09 10.58 1.58
C LYS A 28 -3.14 9.20 0.97
N ARG A 29 -2.12 8.84 0.21
CA ARG A 29 -1.92 7.51 -0.35
C ARG A 29 -0.76 6.84 0.34
N VAL A 30 -0.95 5.63 0.81
CA VAL A 30 0.09 4.85 1.51
C VAL A 30 0.22 3.51 0.79
N ALA A 31 1.46 3.12 0.50
CA ALA A 31 1.73 1.82 -0.07
C ALA A 31 1.95 0.79 1.04
N LEU A 32 1.41 -0.41 0.84
CA LEU A 32 1.63 -1.58 1.69
C LEU A 32 2.54 -2.57 0.95
N VAL A 33 3.55 -3.09 1.64
CA VAL A 33 4.36 -4.23 1.17
C VAL A 33 4.31 -5.33 2.21
N ILE A 34 3.58 -6.40 1.91
CA ILE A 34 3.30 -7.48 2.85
C ILE A 34 3.99 -8.76 2.36
N GLN A 35 4.94 -9.25 3.14
CA GLN A 35 5.65 -10.49 2.87
C GLN A 35 5.03 -11.65 3.65
N PHE A 36 4.39 -12.54 2.89
CA PHE A 36 3.94 -13.84 3.34
C PHE A 36 5.06 -14.89 3.19
N PRO A 37 4.93 -16.09 3.78
CA PRO A 37 5.93 -17.14 3.59
C PRO A 37 6.14 -17.56 2.13
N ASP A 38 5.12 -17.44 1.29
CA ASP A 38 5.09 -17.93 -0.10
C ASP A 38 5.05 -16.84 -1.17
N ARG A 39 4.70 -15.60 -0.79
CA ARG A 39 4.48 -14.51 -1.75
C ARG A 39 4.67 -13.13 -1.12
N THR A 40 4.75 -12.13 -1.99
CA THR A 40 4.65 -10.72 -1.61
C THR A 40 3.32 -10.17 -2.13
N TYR A 41 2.63 -9.39 -1.31
CA TYR A 41 1.45 -8.61 -1.68
C TYR A 41 1.78 -7.13 -1.60
N THR A 42 1.31 -6.36 -2.58
CA THR A 42 1.48 -4.90 -2.62
C THR A 42 0.18 -4.22 -2.99
N GLU A 43 -0.11 -3.11 -2.34
CA GLU A 43 -1.30 -2.30 -2.58
C GLU A 43 -0.99 -0.83 -2.31
N ILE A 44 -1.71 0.09 -2.97
CA ILE A 44 -1.72 1.50 -2.58
C ILE A 44 -3.13 1.86 -2.13
N VAL A 45 -3.24 2.36 -0.91
CA VAL A 45 -4.52 2.67 -0.26
C VAL A 45 -4.64 4.18 -0.08
N SER A 46 -5.81 4.73 -0.41
CA SER A 46 -6.15 6.14 -0.11
C SER A 46 -6.91 6.21 1.21
N VAL A 47 -6.45 7.04 2.15
CA VAL A 47 -7.04 7.24 3.48
C VAL A 47 -7.00 8.72 3.88
N PRO A 48 -7.77 9.17 4.89
CA PRO A 48 -7.62 10.51 5.44
C PRO A 48 -6.17 10.83 5.88
N ALA A 49 -5.75 12.08 5.80
CA ALA A 49 -4.38 12.50 6.08
C ALA A 49 -3.91 12.18 7.50
N ASP A 50 -4.81 12.17 8.48
CA ASP A 50 -4.55 11.83 9.89
C ASP A 50 -4.64 10.33 10.20
N ALA A 51 -5.08 9.51 9.24
CA ALA A 51 -5.26 8.07 9.40
C ALA A 51 -3.97 7.36 9.85
N THR A 52 -4.09 6.43 10.78
CA THR A 52 -2.99 5.60 11.26
C THR A 52 -2.70 4.44 10.30
N THR A 53 -1.60 3.72 10.50
CA THR A 53 -1.33 2.50 9.72
C THR A 53 -2.39 1.42 9.94
N ALA A 54 -3.02 1.36 11.12
CA ALA A 54 -4.16 0.49 11.37
C ALA A 54 -5.35 0.84 10.47
N ASP A 55 -5.59 2.13 10.21
CA ASP A 55 -6.64 2.58 9.29
C ASP A 55 -6.29 2.25 7.84
N VAL A 56 -5.01 2.38 7.45
CA VAL A 56 -4.51 1.95 6.13
C VAL A 56 -4.77 0.45 5.92
N LEU A 57 -4.42 -0.40 6.89
CA LEU A 57 -4.66 -1.85 6.83
C LEU A 57 -6.16 -2.19 6.77
N LYS A 58 -7.01 -1.46 7.49
CA LYS A 58 -8.47 -1.67 7.45
C LYS A 58 -9.11 -1.23 6.13
N ALA A 59 -8.50 -0.27 5.44
CA ALA A 59 -8.95 0.22 4.13
C ALA A 59 -8.36 -0.58 2.95
N ALA A 60 -7.35 -1.41 3.20
CA ALA A 60 -6.76 -2.32 2.22
C ALA A 60 -7.77 -3.37 1.72
N GLN A 61 -7.56 -3.86 0.51
CA GLN A 61 -8.39 -4.90 -0.10
C GLN A 61 -8.11 -6.30 0.48
N ILE A 62 -7.00 -6.45 1.20
CA ILE A 62 -6.61 -7.70 1.84
C ILE A 62 -7.32 -7.87 3.21
N PRO A 63 -7.85 -9.05 3.55
CA PRO A 63 -8.45 -9.27 4.87
C PRO A 63 -7.43 -9.09 5.99
N VAL A 64 -7.79 -8.37 7.03
CA VAL A 64 -6.92 -8.12 8.19
C VAL A 64 -7.67 -8.40 9.49
N GLY A 65 -7.02 -9.14 10.39
CA GLY A 65 -7.47 -9.35 11.77
C GLY A 65 -6.67 -8.49 12.74
N ILE A 66 -7.34 -7.53 13.39
CA ILE A 66 -6.76 -6.67 14.43
C ILE A 66 -7.51 -6.86 15.74
N ALA A 67 -6.77 -7.02 16.83
CA ALA A 67 -7.31 -7.03 18.18
C ALA A 67 -7.08 -5.67 18.86
N ASP A 68 -8.11 -5.15 19.53
CA ASP A 68 -7.98 -3.99 20.43
C ASP A 68 -7.58 -4.49 21.82
N LEU A 69 -6.41 -4.07 22.30
CA LEU A 69 -5.85 -4.42 23.59
C LEU A 69 -5.78 -3.18 24.49
N SER A 70 -5.66 -3.39 25.80
CA SER A 70 -5.58 -2.29 26.78
C SER A 70 -4.43 -1.30 26.54
N TRP A 71 -3.43 -1.70 25.76
CA TRP A 71 -2.23 -0.93 25.43
C TRP A 71 -2.13 -0.55 23.94
N GLY A 72 -3.14 -0.85 23.11
CA GLY A 72 -3.17 -0.49 21.70
C GLY A 72 -3.71 -1.58 20.78
N GLN A 73 -3.59 -1.37 19.47
CA GLN A 73 -4.03 -2.32 18.44
C GLN A 73 -2.92 -3.28 18.06
N ALA A 74 -3.23 -4.57 18.04
CA ALA A 74 -2.32 -5.63 17.60
C ALA A 74 -2.78 -6.24 16.28
N LEU A 75 -1.84 -6.41 15.34
CA LEU A 75 -2.06 -7.07 14.07
C LEU A 75 -1.90 -8.59 14.25
N CYS A 76 -3.00 -9.32 14.21
CA CYS A 76 -3.02 -10.75 14.52
C CYS A 76 -2.83 -11.60 13.27
N ASN A 77 -3.56 -11.27 12.21
CA ASN A 77 -3.44 -11.97 10.94
C ASN A 77 -3.70 -11.04 9.74
N ILE A 78 -3.15 -11.44 8.59
CA ILE A 78 -3.43 -10.87 7.29
C ILE A 78 -3.73 -12.05 6.37
N ASP A 79 -4.85 -12.00 5.64
CA ASP A 79 -5.29 -13.04 4.70
C ASP A 79 -5.21 -14.47 5.26
N GLY A 80 -5.61 -14.64 6.53
CA GLY A 80 -5.59 -15.93 7.22
C GLY A 80 -4.21 -16.42 7.68
N VAL A 81 -3.12 -15.68 7.43
CA VAL A 81 -1.79 -15.97 7.94
C VAL A 81 -1.55 -15.19 9.23
N GLY A 82 -1.21 -15.92 10.29
CA GLY A 82 -0.96 -15.40 11.63
C GLY A 82 -1.86 -16.06 12.66
N ASN A 83 -2.19 -15.31 13.72
CA ASN A 83 -2.97 -15.80 14.84
C ASN A 83 -4.45 -15.37 14.75
N PRO A 84 -5.38 -16.12 15.36
CA PRO A 84 -6.77 -15.69 15.55
C PRO A 84 -6.86 -14.35 16.30
N VAL A 85 -7.92 -13.56 16.06
CA VAL A 85 -8.08 -12.24 16.70
C VAL A 85 -8.39 -12.36 18.20
N ASP A 86 -9.08 -13.42 18.61
CA ASP A 86 -9.40 -13.72 20.01
C ASP A 86 -8.21 -14.30 20.79
N ASP A 87 -7.15 -14.74 20.11
CA ASP A 87 -5.88 -15.15 20.68
C ASP A 87 -4.70 -14.71 19.80
N CYS A 88 -4.50 -13.40 19.72
CA CYS A 88 -3.53 -12.75 18.82
C CYS A 88 -2.07 -13.19 18.99
N PHE A 89 -1.75 -13.86 20.11
CA PHE A 89 -0.41 -14.31 20.50
C PHE A 89 -0.35 -15.83 20.71
N ALA A 90 -1.25 -16.58 20.07
CA ALA A 90 -1.29 -18.04 20.16
C ALA A 90 0.03 -18.71 19.74
N ASP A 91 0.69 -18.21 18.69
CA ASP A 91 2.06 -18.59 18.35
C ASP A 91 3.07 -17.72 19.13
N PRO A 92 3.85 -18.30 20.07
CA PRO A 92 4.82 -17.55 20.85
C PRO A 92 6.10 -17.22 20.09
N ASN A 93 6.31 -17.79 18.89
CA ASN A 93 7.54 -17.66 18.13
C ASN A 93 7.42 -16.76 16.90
N HIS A 94 6.21 -16.39 16.50
CA HIS A 94 5.98 -15.58 15.31
C HIS A 94 4.99 -14.44 15.56
N PHE A 95 5.17 -13.39 14.77
CA PHE A 95 4.32 -12.20 14.80
C PHE A 95 4.38 -11.48 13.45
N TRP A 96 3.45 -10.57 13.23
CA TRP A 96 3.54 -9.62 12.11
C TRP A 96 4.49 -8.48 12.47
N ALA A 97 5.72 -8.57 12.00
CA ALA A 97 6.71 -7.51 12.13
C ALA A 97 6.33 -6.32 11.26
N TYR A 98 6.46 -5.11 11.82
CA TYR A 98 6.03 -3.86 11.21
C TYR A 98 7.23 -2.96 10.94
N PHE A 99 7.30 -2.40 9.73
CA PHE A 99 8.43 -1.63 9.24
C PHE A 99 7.98 -0.35 8.52
N HIS A 100 8.82 0.67 8.56
CA HIS A 100 8.72 1.85 7.71
C HIS A 100 9.84 1.81 6.68
N LEU A 101 9.54 2.10 5.42
CA LEU A 101 10.61 2.30 4.46
C LEU A 101 11.34 3.60 4.80
N ASN A 102 12.66 3.52 4.92
CA ASN A 102 13.45 4.69 5.29
C ASN A 102 13.35 5.81 4.25
N ALA A 103 13.75 7.03 4.63
CA ALA A 103 13.67 8.19 3.73
C ALA A 103 14.52 8.05 2.45
N ALA A 104 15.52 7.17 2.45
CA ALA A 104 16.34 6.87 1.27
C ALA A 104 15.68 5.86 0.32
N GLY A 105 14.57 5.23 0.71
CA GLY A 105 13.83 4.27 -0.09
C GLY A 105 14.54 2.93 -0.29
N ASN A 106 15.53 2.59 0.56
CA ASN A 106 16.45 1.47 0.30
C ASN A 106 16.61 0.48 1.46
N ALA A 107 16.03 0.76 2.62
CA ALA A 107 16.06 -0.14 3.77
C ALA A 107 14.83 0.04 4.66
N TRP A 108 14.55 -0.99 5.46
CA TRP A 108 13.45 -1.03 6.41
C TRP A 108 13.92 -0.61 7.80
N ASP A 109 13.24 0.37 8.38
CA ASP A 109 13.33 0.70 9.80
C ASP A 109 12.23 -0.06 10.55
N VAL A 110 12.59 -0.84 11.57
CA VAL A 110 11.62 -1.56 12.41
C VAL A 110 10.80 -0.53 13.20
N SER A 111 9.47 -0.61 13.13
CA SER A 111 8.61 0.30 13.87
C SER A 111 8.75 0.07 15.38
N GLN A 112 8.83 1.18 16.11
CA GLN A 112 8.92 1.17 17.58
C GLN A 112 7.56 1.35 18.26
N VAL A 113 6.50 1.48 17.47
CA VAL A 113 5.12 1.64 17.94
C VAL A 113 4.21 0.68 17.16
N GLY A 114 3.05 0.36 17.72
CA GLY A 114 2.06 -0.45 17.03
C GLY A 114 1.41 0.30 15.85
N ILE A 115 0.72 -0.44 14.99
CA ILE A 115 0.04 0.07 13.78
C ILE A 115 -0.97 1.20 14.07
N GLY A 116 -1.58 1.23 15.25
CA GLY A 116 -2.51 2.30 15.67
C GLY A 116 -1.82 3.54 16.26
N GLY A 117 -0.50 3.50 16.44
CA GLY A 117 0.29 4.59 17.03
C GLY A 117 1.14 5.37 16.01
N TYR A 118 1.14 4.97 14.74
CA TYR A 118 1.90 5.61 13.68
C TYR A 118 0.98 6.19 12.61
N THR A 119 1.21 7.45 12.25
CA THR A 119 0.52 8.15 11.15
C THR A 119 1.50 8.28 9.99
N PRO A 120 1.39 7.44 8.95
CA PRO A 120 2.30 7.51 7.80
C PRO A 120 2.11 8.82 7.04
N ALA A 121 3.20 9.33 6.44
CA ALA A 121 3.13 10.47 5.53
C ALA A 121 2.45 10.08 4.21
N ASP A 122 2.05 11.09 3.42
CA ASP A 122 1.64 10.83 2.04
C ASP A 122 2.77 10.19 1.24
N ARG A 123 2.42 9.19 0.45
CA ARG A 123 3.32 8.34 -0.35
C ARG A 123 4.35 7.54 0.47
N ALA A 124 4.13 7.39 1.78
CA ALA A 124 4.91 6.48 2.60
C ALA A 124 4.70 5.01 2.16
N VAL A 125 5.68 4.17 2.48
CA VAL A 125 5.60 2.72 2.27
C VAL A 125 5.74 2.02 3.61
N GLU A 126 4.71 1.27 3.98
CA GLU A 126 4.62 0.53 5.23
C GLU A 126 4.79 -0.97 4.93
N GLY A 127 5.71 -1.61 5.66
CA GLY A 127 6.11 -2.99 5.44
C GLY A 127 5.59 -3.92 6.53
N PHE A 128 5.16 -5.13 6.15
CA PHE A 128 4.73 -6.18 7.08
C PHE A 128 5.32 -7.52 6.69
N ALA A 129 5.81 -8.29 7.66
CA ALA A 129 6.27 -9.66 7.40
C ALA A 129 5.86 -10.60 8.52
N TRP A 130 5.38 -11.79 8.18
CA TRP A 130 5.22 -12.87 9.16
C TRP A 130 6.61 -13.38 9.53
N SER A 131 7.03 -13.07 10.75
CA SER A 131 8.42 -13.15 11.16
C SER A 131 8.56 -13.84 12.51
N GLY A 132 9.64 -14.61 12.67
CA GLY A 132 10.17 -14.92 13.99
C GLY A 132 11.00 -13.76 14.53
N PHE A 133 11.73 -14.01 15.62
CA PHE A 133 12.68 -13.05 16.18
C PHE A 133 14.02 -13.70 16.55
N ASP A 134 15.09 -12.91 16.51
CA ASP A 134 16.43 -13.31 16.94
C ASP A 134 16.62 -13.20 18.47
N ALA A 135 17.83 -13.50 18.95
CA ALA A 135 18.15 -13.41 20.38
C ALA A 135 18.04 -11.99 20.98
N ASN A 136 17.99 -10.95 20.14
CA ASN A 136 17.82 -9.56 20.53
C ASN A 136 16.40 -9.04 20.25
N TYR A 137 15.45 -9.94 19.96
CA TYR A 137 14.07 -9.63 19.62
C TYR A 137 13.89 -8.85 18.31
N ASN A 138 14.86 -8.89 17.40
CA ASN A 138 14.69 -8.31 16.06
C ASN A 138 13.93 -9.28 15.16
N PRO A 139 13.06 -8.80 14.26
CA PRO A 139 12.46 -9.61 13.21
C PRO A 139 13.53 -10.31 12.37
N THR A 140 13.30 -11.59 12.04
CA THR A 140 14.18 -12.37 11.16
C THR A 140 13.75 -12.31 9.69
N THR A 141 12.51 -11.89 9.41
CA THR A 141 11.96 -11.78 8.07
C THR A 141 11.65 -10.33 7.75
N TYR A 142 12.05 -9.89 6.56
CA TYR A 142 11.83 -8.53 6.07
C TYR A 142 11.05 -8.57 4.75
N PRO A 143 10.16 -7.60 4.51
CA PRO A 143 9.58 -7.44 3.18
C PRO A 143 10.64 -7.08 2.13
N PRO A 144 10.43 -7.39 0.85
CA PRO A 144 11.28 -6.86 -0.21
C PRO A 144 11.17 -5.33 -0.22
N VAL A 145 12.29 -4.65 -0.43
CA VAL A 145 12.29 -3.19 -0.57
C VAL A 145 11.64 -2.83 -1.91
N LYS A 146 10.55 -2.07 -1.83
CA LYS A 146 9.85 -1.46 -2.97
C LYS A 146 9.45 -0.04 -2.59
N THR A 147 9.82 0.92 -3.42
CA THR A 147 9.41 2.32 -3.28
C THR A 147 7.97 2.51 -3.72
N PHE A 148 7.36 3.63 -3.32
CA PHE A 148 5.99 3.95 -3.72
C PHE A 148 5.84 3.99 -5.25
N ASP A 149 6.80 4.62 -5.95
CA ASP A 149 6.77 4.75 -7.41
C ASP A 149 6.89 3.41 -8.14
N GLU A 150 7.72 2.49 -7.62
CA GLU A 150 7.82 1.14 -8.17
C GLU A 150 6.49 0.40 -8.03
N ILE A 151 5.86 0.45 -6.86
CA ILE A 151 4.56 -0.18 -6.63
C ILE A 151 3.48 0.46 -7.51
N GLU A 152 3.48 1.79 -7.62
CA GLU A 152 2.52 2.51 -8.47
C GLU A 152 2.66 2.14 -9.95
N SER A 153 3.90 1.97 -10.43
CA SER A 153 4.18 1.51 -11.79
C SER A 153 3.81 0.04 -12.01
N GLU A 154 3.97 -0.82 -11.00
CA GLU A 154 3.59 -2.23 -11.09
C GLU A 154 2.07 -2.42 -11.13
N LEU A 155 1.34 -1.62 -10.34
CA LEU A 155 -0.13 -1.65 -10.30
C LEU A 155 -0.77 -1.00 -11.55
N ASN A 156 -0.05 -0.10 -12.22
CA ASN A 156 -0.50 0.58 -13.43
C ASN A 156 0.51 0.39 -14.58
N PRO A 157 0.65 -0.85 -15.11
CA PRO A 157 1.61 -1.10 -16.17
C PRO A 157 1.24 -0.26 -17.40
N PRO A 158 2.23 0.28 -18.14
CA PRO A 158 1.95 1.01 -19.37
C PRO A 158 1.19 0.10 -20.34
N PRO A 159 0.30 0.66 -21.18
CA PRO A 159 -0.37 -0.13 -22.21
C PRO A 159 0.66 -0.92 -23.01
N ALA A 160 0.44 -2.22 -23.19
CA ALA A 160 1.33 -3.05 -23.97
C ALA A 160 1.56 -2.40 -25.35
N GLU A 161 2.83 -2.20 -25.73
CA GLU A 161 3.17 -1.70 -27.05
C GLU A 161 2.62 -2.69 -28.08
N ILE A 162 1.55 -2.29 -28.77
CA ILE A 162 1.02 -3.05 -29.89
C ILE A 162 2.12 -3.03 -30.96
N PRO A 163 2.64 -4.18 -31.41
CA PRO A 163 3.67 -4.19 -32.42
C PRO A 163 3.16 -3.43 -33.64
N GLU A 164 3.96 -2.46 -34.10
CA GLU A 164 3.57 -1.59 -35.20
C GLU A 164 3.04 -2.40 -36.40
N PRO A 165 2.12 -1.83 -37.21
CA PRO A 165 1.52 -2.53 -38.34
C PRO A 165 2.56 -3.13 -39.30
N THR A 166 3.76 -2.57 -39.36
CA THR A 166 4.94 -3.08 -40.07
C THR A 166 5.38 -4.47 -39.57
N THR A 167 5.37 -4.71 -38.27
CA THR A 167 5.68 -6.00 -37.65
C THR A 167 4.59 -7.03 -37.93
N ILE A 168 3.32 -6.61 -37.92
CA ILE A 168 2.17 -7.44 -38.34
C ILE A 168 2.28 -7.79 -39.84
N LEU A 169 2.66 -6.82 -40.68
CA LEU A 169 2.91 -7.02 -42.12
C LEU A 169 4.08 -7.98 -42.38
N LEU A 170 5.16 -7.90 -41.59
CA LEU A 170 6.30 -8.81 -41.70
C LEU A 170 5.91 -10.25 -41.35
N LEU A 171 5.15 -10.45 -40.27
CA LEU A 171 4.67 -11.78 -39.87
C LEU A 171 3.63 -12.34 -40.85
N GLY A 172 2.68 -11.51 -41.29
CA GLY A 172 1.66 -11.91 -42.27
C GLY A 172 2.23 -12.20 -43.66
N GLY A 173 3.18 -11.36 -44.12
CA GLY A 173 3.87 -11.52 -45.39
C GLY A 173 4.73 -12.79 -45.44
N GLY A 174 5.40 -13.13 -44.33
CA GLY A 174 6.19 -14.37 -44.20
C GLY A 174 5.34 -15.64 -44.40
N LEU A 175 4.15 -15.69 -43.79
CA LEU A 175 3.22 -16.82 -43.93
C LEU A 175 2.68 -16.96 -45.36
N ALA A 176 2.30 -15.85 -46.00
CA ALA A 176 1.84 -15.86 -47.39
C ALA A 176 2.94 -16.30 -48.36
N GLY A 177 4.18 -15.83 -48.14
CA GLY A 177 5.35 -16.25 -48.92
C GLY A 177 5.64 -17.75 -48.79
N LEU A 178 5.57 -18.29 -47.57
CA LEU A 178 5.79 -19.72 -47.31
C LEU A 178 4.71 -20.59 -47.99
N ALA A 179 3.44 -20.20 -47.91
CA ALA A 179 2.33 -20.89 -48.58
C ALA A 179 2.51 -20.88 -50.11
N GLY A 180 2.93 -19.75 -50.68
CA GLY A 180 3.27 -19.62 -52.10
C GLY A 180 4.42 -20.54 -52.53
N TYR A 181 5.49 -20.60 -51.73
CA TYR A 181 6.65 -21.46 -51.99
C TYR A 181 6.28 -22.96 -51.98
N VAL A 182 5.53 -23.41 -50.97
CA VAL A 182 5.08 -24.80 -50.86
C VAL A 182 4.20 -25.20 -52.05
N ARG A 183 3.28 -24.32 -52.48
CA ARG A 183 2.43 -24.56 -53.66
C ARG A 183 3.24 -24.68 -54.95
N ARG A 184 4.27 -23.85 -55.12
CA ARG A 184 5.15 -23.88 -56.31
C ARG A 184 5.99 -25.16 -56.36
N ARG A 185 6.57 -25.57 -55.22
CA ARG A 185 7.31 -26.84 -55.09
C ARG A 185 6.47 -28.06 -55.48
N ARG A 186 5.21 -28.13 -55.02
CA ARG A 186 4.30 -29.25 -55.35
C ARG A 186 3.99 -29.35 -56.85
N LYS A 187 3.90 -28.22 -57.56
CA LYS A 187 3.66 -28.21 -59.02
C LYS A 187 4.85 -28.66 -59.86
N MET A 188 6.08 -28.57 -59.35
CA MET A 188 7.29 -28.97 -60.08
C MET A 188 7.65 -30.45 -59.90
N ALA A 189 7.02 -31.12 -58.93
CA ALA A 189 7.27 -32.54 -58.61
C ALA A 189 6.22 -33.49 -59.21
N ALA A 190 5.27 -32.96 -60.00
CA ALA A 190 4.25 -33.69 -60.74
C ALA A 190 4.44 -33.44 -62.23
#